data_AF-A0A9X3TPR0-F1
#
_entry.id   AF-A0A9X3TPR0-F1
#
_cell.length_a   1.000
_cell.length_b   1.000
_cell.length_c   1.000
_cell.angle_alpha   90.00
_cell.angle_beta   90.00
_cell.angle_gamma   90.00
#
_symmetry.space_group_name_H-M   'P 1'
#
loop_
_entity.id
_entity.type
_entity.pdbx_description
1 polymer ?
#
loop_
_entity_poly.entity_id
_entity_poly.type
_entity_poly.pdbx_seq_one_letter_code
_entity_poly.pdbx_strand_id
1 'polypeptide(L)'
;MIRNLPVFLLLISCLVVMTGCSGKLVSPSSESRPESVLPHENLTAVSILMYREGSEKAQPELISTISEESKRNQLVDGVNKGTKTNLVGTVNSLSVWIVEYGTNEVVTQRKYLMYAKTKEGDHYIKLFEMRPDFDLDSYKQKDAERLIALLGKTDWYKVEQPPY
;
A
#
# COMPACT_ATOMS: atom_id res chain seq x y z
N MET A 1 -21.73 -24.03 -62.01
CA MET A 1 -21.25 -25.21 -62.75
C MET A 1 -19.77 -25.36 -62.47
N ILE A 2 -19.38 -26.57 -62.11
CA ILE A 2 -18.10 -27.03 -61.55
C ILE A 2 -16.92 -26.76 -62.51
N ARG A 3 -15.72 -26.62 -61.94
CA ARG A 3 -14.42 -27.25 -62.34
C ARG A 3 -13.27 -26.24 -62.25
N ASN A 4 -12.09 -26.51 -61.70
CA ASN A 4 -11.51 -27.68 -61.06
C ASN A 4 -10.21 -27.22 -60.36
N LEU A 5 -9.98 -27.71 -59.15
CA LEU A 5 -8.64 -27.88 -58.60
C LEU A 5 -7.97 -29.06 -59.31
N PRO A 6 -6.65 -29.02 -59.54
CA PRO A 6 -5.80 -30.10 -59.07
C PRO A 6 -4.56 -29.53 -58.34
N VAL A 7 -4.27 -29.93 -57.10
CA VAL A 7 -3.73 -31.23 -56.68
C VAL A 7 -2.25 -31.37 -57.02
N PHE A 8 -1.46 -31.22 -55.95
CA PHE A 8 -0.29 -32.01 -55.58
C PHE A 8 1.07 -31.77 -56.25
N LEU A 9 2.06 -31.79 -55.33
CA LEU A 9 3.43 -32.32 -55.47
C LEU A 9 4.45 -31.48 -56.23
N LEU A 10 5.41 -30.92 -55.48
CA LEU A 10 6.76 -31.49 -55.30
C LEU A 10 7.59 -30.40 -54.58
N LEU A 11 7.93 -30.60 -53.30
CA LEU A 11 9.11 -31.34 -52.84
C LEU A 11 10.42 -30.53 -52.94
N ILE A 12 11.04 -30.43 -51.76
CA ILE A 12 12.48 -30.56 -51.53
C ILE A 12 13.31 -29.26 -51.50
N SER A 13 14.02 -29.15 -50.36
CA SER A 13 15.35 -28.58 -50.19
C SER A 13 15.47 -27.07 -50.03
N CYS A 14 15.59 -26.63 -48.78
CA CYS A 14 16.91 -26.17 -48.34
C CYS A 14 17.03 -26.23 -46.82
N LEU A 15 17.65 -27.32 -46.37
CA LEU A 15 18.19 -27.54 -45.05
C LEU A 15 19.58 -26.88 -45.05
N VAL A 16 19.74 -25.70 -44.45
CA VAL A 16 21.05 -25.06 -44.33
C VAL A 16 21.19 -24.39 -42.96
N VAL A 17 21.88 -25.15 -42.09
CA VAL A 17 22.94 -24.72 -41.17
C VAL A 17 22.51 -24.14 -39.82
N MET A 18 22.67 -25.03 -38.84
CA MET A 18 23.04 -24.74 -37.46
C MET A 18 24.22 -23.76 -37.38
N THR A 19 24.00 -22.61 -36.77
CA THR A 19 25.06 -21.87 -36.07
C THR A 19 24.67 -21.76 -34.60
N GLY A 20 25.25 -22.64 -33.79
CA GLY A 20 25.21 -22.52 -32.34
C GLY A 20 26.05 -21.33 -31.90
N CYS A 21 25.40 -20.22 -31.57
CA CYS A 21 25.99 -19.20 -30.71
C CYS A 21 25.78 -19.64 -29.26
N SER A 22 26.81 -20.25 -28.68
CA SER A 22 26.96 -20.39 -27.23
C SER A 22 27.18 -19.00 -26.63
N GLY A 23 26.09 -18.25 -26.49
CA GLY A 23 26.00 -17.13 -25.58
C GLY A 23 25.31 -17.64 -24.34
N LYS A 24 26.05 -17.75 -23.22
CA LYS A 24 25.43 -17.77 -21.89
C LYS A 24 24.56 -16.51 -21.79
N LEU A 25 23.27 -16.65 -22.07
CA LEU A 25 22.26 -15.71 -21.61
C LEU A 25 22.25 -15.86 -20.10
N VAL A 26 23.05 -15.03 -19.43
CA VAL A 26 22.82 -14.67 -18.05
C VAL A 26 21.38 -14.16 -18.04
N SER A 27 20.47 -15.01 -17.58
CA SER A 27 19.14 -14.54 -17.20
C SER A 27 19.40 -13.42 -16.21
N PRO A 28 18.91 -12.18 -16.46
CA PRO A 28 18.91 -11.20 -15.39
C PRO A 28 18.07 -11.85 -14.30
N SER A 29 18.71 -12.17 -13.17
CA SER A 29 17.97 -12.43 -11.94
C SER A 29 17.19 -11.15 -11.72
N SER A 30 15.92 -11.16 -12.10
CA SER A 30 14.96 -10.22 -11.58
C SER A 30 14.93 -10.51 -10.08
N GLU A 31 15.83 -9.87 -9.34
CA GLU A 31 15.63 -9.61 -7.94
C GLU A 31 14.25 -8.95 -7.87
N SER A 32 13.25 -9.75 -7.51
CA SER A 32 11.91 -9.29 -7.28
C SER A 32 12.02 -8.28 -6.15
N ARG A 33 12.08 -6.99 -6.50
CA ARG A 33 12.05 -5.88 -5.56
C ARG A 33 10.84 -6.15 -4.67
N PRO A 34 10.99 -6.18 -3.33
CA PRO A 34 9.86 -6.39 -2.45
C PRO A 34 8.78 -5.36 -2.78
N GLU A 35 7.55 -5.84 -3.00
CA GLU A 35 6.42 -5.02 -3.42
C GLU A 35 6.16 -3.94 -2.34
N SER A 36 6.31 -2.66 -2.73
CA SER A 36 6.11 -1.54 -1.81
C SER A 36 4.65 -1.44 -1.40
N VAL A 37 4.38 -1.27 -0.11
CA VAL A 37 3.02 -1.05 0.44
C VAL A 37 2.42 0.23 -0.15
N LEU A 38 3.23 1.28 -0.24
CA LEU A 38 2.87 2.59 -0.75
C LEU A 38 3.84 3.01 -1.87
N PRO A 39 3.35 3.40 -3.05
CA PRO A 39 4.19 4.03 -4.06
C PRO A 39 4.64 5.43 -3.60
N HIS A 40 5.76 5.90 -4.16
CA HIS A 40 6.20 7.30 -4.00
C HIS A 40 5.70 8.18 -5.15
N GLU A 41 5.46 7.58 -6.31
CA GLU A 41 5.08 8.28 -7.53
C GLU A 41 3.78 9.05 -7.32
N ASN A 42 3.77 10.32 -7.70
CA ASN A 42 2.61 11.21 -7.62
C ASN A 42 2.05 11.39 -6.20
N LEU A 43 2.84 11.18 -5.14
CA LEU A 43 2.43 11.44 -3.75
C LEU A 43 2.33 12.94 -3.46
N THR A 44 1.13 13.43 -3.17
CA THR A 44 0.85 14.87 -3.03
C THR A 44 0.68 15.32 -1.59
N ALA A 45 -0.02 14.53 -0.76
CA ALA A 45 -0.31 14.89 0.63
C ALA A 45 -0.51 13.65 1.51
N VAL A 46 -0.27 13.81 2.81
CA VAL A 46 -0.71 12.86 3.84
C VAL A 46 -1.51 13.62 4.89
N SER A 47 -2.79 13.33 5.02
CA SER A 47 -3.64 13.89 6.08
C SER A 47 -3.75 12.91 7.24
N ILE A 48 -3.57 13.39 8.47
CA ILE A 48 -3.57 12.58 9.69
C ILE A 48 -4.77 12.97 10.53
N LEU A 49 -5.69 12.02 10.69
CA LEU A 49 -6.91 12.17 11.47
C LEU A 49 -6.80 11.30 12.72
N MET A 50 -6.93 11.87 13.90
CA MET A 50 -6.73 11.18 15.17
C MET A 50 -8.04 11.00 15.94
N TYR A 51 -8.24 9.83 16.54
CA TYR A 51 -9.32 9.61 17.50
C TYR A 51 -8.93 10.20 18.86
N ARG A 52 -9.73 11.13 19.38
CA ARG A 52 -9.43 11.89 20.60
C ARG A 52 -10.60 11.80 21.58
N GLU A 53 -10.33 11.20 22.73
CA GLU A 53 -11.33 11.11 23.79
C GLU A 53 -11.61 12.48 24.38
N GLY A 54 -12.90 12.79 24.59
CA GLY A 54 -13.34 14.10 25.10
C GLY A 54 -13.34 15.24 24.08
N SER A 55 -13.06 14.97 22.79
CA SER A 55 -13.31 15.97 21.73
C SER A 55 -14.81 16.12 21.49
N GLU A 56 -15.26 17.36 21.30
CA GLU A 56 -16.66 17.70 20.96
C GLU A 56 -16.95 17.56 19.45
N LYS A 57 -15.93 17.24 18.65
CA LYS A 57 -16.04 17.07 17.21
C LYS A 57 -16.25 15.60 16.85
N ALA A 58 -16.85 15.37 15.67
CA ALA A 58 -16.83 14.06 15.03
C ALA A 58 -15.39 13.55 14.84
N GLN A 59 -15.25 12.23 14.86
CA GLN A 59 -13.99 11.50 14.92
C GLN A 59 -13.86 10.55 13.71
N PRO A 60 -12.63 10.32 13.23
CA PRO A 60 -11.38 10.91 13.71
C PRO A 60 -11.22 12.39 13.29
N GLU A 61 -10.60 13.21 14.15
CA GLU A 61 -10.40 14.64 13.90
C GLU A 61 -9.11 14.88 13.10
N LEU A 62 -9.14 15.70 12.04
CA LEU A 62 -7.94 16.12 11.33
C LEU A 62 -7.01 16.93 12.26
N ILE A 63 -5.79 16.44 12.47
CA ILE A 63 -4.78 17.09 13.32
C ILE A 63 -3.57 17.62 12.56
N SER A 64 -3.28 17.08 11.37
CA SER A 64 -2.12 17.48 10.59
C SER A 64 -2.30 17.12 9.11
N THR A 65 -1.68 17.92 8.25
CA THR A 65 -1.50 17.61 6.82
C THR A 65 -0.04 17.81 6.47
N ILE A 66 0.60 16.77 5.94
CA ILE A 66 2.00 16.78 5.52
C ILE A 66 2.04 17.03 4.01
N SER A 67 2.41 18.25 3.63
CA SER A 67 2.56 18.70 2.24
C SER A 67 4.00 18.97 1.84
N GLU A 68 4.97 18.78 2.74
CA GLU A 68 6.39 18.88 2.43
C GLU A 68 6.91 17.55 1.84
N GLU A 69 7.51 17.59 0.65
CA GLU A 69 7.91 16.38 -0.09
C GLU A 69 8.87 15.49 0.70
N SER A 70 9.87 16.08 1.35
CA SER A 70 10.84 15.37 2.20
C SER A 70 10.14 14.53 3.27
N LYS A 71 9.19 15.13 4.00
CA LYS A 71 8.43 14.49 5.08
C LYS A 71 7.45 13.45 4.55
N ARG A 72 6.81 13.69 3.40
CA ARG A 72 5.95 12.69 2.75
C ARG A 72 6.76 11.45 2.36
N ASN A 73 7.91 11.64 1.73
CA ASN A 73 8.79 10.55 1.34
C ASN A 73 9.33 9.80 2.56
N GLN A 74 9.74 10.51 3.61
CA GLN A 74 10.17 9.87 4.86
C GLN A 74 9.08 9.00 5.50
N LEU A 75 7.83 9.46 5.49
CA LEU A 75 6.69 8.69 6.00
C LEU A 75 6.46 7.44 5.16
N VAL A 76 6.44 7.56 3.83
CA VAL A 76 6.25 6.42 2.93
C VAL A 76 7.40 5.41 3.05
N ASP A 77 8.65 5.88 3.14
CA ASP A 77 9.81 5.03 3.38
C ASP A 77 9.67 4.25 4.69
N GLY A 78 9.23 4.92 5.77
CA GLY A 78 9.02 4.29 7.07
C GLY A 78 7.96 3.17 7.01
N VAL A 79 6.87 3.39 6.28
CA VAL A 79 5.84 2.37 6.04
C VAL A 79 6.40 1.20 5.24
N ASN A 80 7.10 1.49 4.13
CA ASN A 80 7.64 0.48 3.23
C ASN A 80 8.77 -0.37 3.84
N LYS A 81 9.51 0.19 4.81
CA LYS A 81 10.51 -0.54 5.61
C LYS A 81 9.90 -1.37 6.74
N GLY A 82 8.62 -1.18 7.04
CA GLY A 82 7.91 -1.89 8.10
C GLY A 82 7.95 -3.40 7.91
N THR A 83 8.01 -4.13 9.03
CA THR A 83 7.97 -5.61 8.99
C THR A 83 6.54 -6.08 9.16
N LYS A 84 6.05 -6.88 8.21
CA LYS A 84 4.71 -7.48 8.29
C LYS A 84 4.61 -8.43 9.49
N THR A 85 3.62 -8.22 10.34
CA THR A 85 3.40 -8.94 11.60
C THR A 85 1.94 -8.84 12.05
N ASN A 86 1.62 -9.42 13.21
CA ASN A 86 0.35 -9.20 13.89
C ASN A 86 0.47 -8.04 14.87
N LEU A 87 -0.63 -7.31 15.08
CA LEU A 87 -0.73 -6.33 16.14
C LEU A 87 -0.76 -7.04 17.49
N VAL A 88 0.23 -6.73 18.34
CA VAL A 88 0.37 -7.24 19.71
C VAL A 88 0.35 -6.07 20.67
N GLY A 89 -0.20 -6.28 21.88
CA GLY A 89 -0.29 -5.25 22.91
C GLY A 89 -1.65 -4.56 22.98
N THR A 90 -1.74 -3.55 23.84
CA THR A 90 -2.96 -2.77 24.05
C THR A 90 -2.86 -1.44 23.31
N VAL A 91 -3.82 -1.15 22.42
CA VAL A 91 -3.82 0.12 21.70
C VAL A 91 -4.03 1.29 22.66
N ASN A 92 -3.12 2.26 22.58
CA ASN A 92 -3.16 3.51 23.34
C ASN A 92 -3.75 4.64 22.49
N SER A 93 -3.37 4.76 21.23
CA SER A 93 -3.95 5.74 20.31
C SER A 93 -4.09 5.19 18.90
N LEU A 94 -5.07 5.73 18.18
CA LEU A 94 -5.36 5.42 16.78
C LEU A 94 -5.43 6.70 15.96
N SER A 95 -4.98 6.59 14.71
CA SER A 95 -5.20 7.62 13.70
C SER A 95 -5.38 7.00 12.33
N VAL A 96 -6.29 7.57 11.54
CA VAL A 96 -6.41 7.28 10.11
C VAL A 96 -5.50 8.23 9.35
N TRP A 97 -4.64 7.68 8.49
CA TRP A 97 -3.88 8.49 7.55
C TRP A 97 -4.44 8.31 6.15
N ILE A 98 -4.70 9.44 5.50
CA ILE A 98 -5.17 9.51 4.13
C ILE A 98 -3.97 9.91 3.28
N VAL A 99 -3.45 8.96 2.52
CA VAL A 99 -2.34 9.16 1.59
C VAL A 99 -2.91 9.48 0.23
N GLU A 100 -2.66 10.68 -0.26
CA GLU A 100 -3.23 11.19 -1.51
C GLU A 100 -2.21 11.16 -2.64
N TYR A 101 -2.68 10.72 -3.80
CA TYR A 101 -1.90 10.61 -5.03
C TYR A 101 -2.57 11.36 -6.17
N GLY A 102 -1.77 11.93 -7.06
CA GLY A 102 -2.22 12.66 -8.24
C GLY A 102 -1.32 13.85 -8.59
N THR A 103 -1.94 14.95 -8.98
CA THR A 103 -1.25 16.24 -9.15
C THR A 103 -1.58 17.17 -7.97
N ASN A 104 -0.88 18.29 -7.86
CA ASN A 104 -1.17 19.28 -6.82
C ASN A 104 -2.59 19.87 -6.92
N GLU A 105 -3.25 19.72 -8.07
CA GLU A 105 -4.59 20.25 -8.34
C GLU A 105 -5.68 19.16 -8.30
N VAL A 106 -5.31 17.91 -8.59
CA VAL A 106 -6.26 16.80 -8.74
C VAL A 106 -5.76 15.56 -8.01
N VAL A 107 -6.50 15.16 -6.97
CA VAL A 107 -6.32 13.85 -6.32
C VAL A 107 -6.97 12.77 -7.18
N THR A 108 -6.18 11.81 -7.67
CA THR A 108 -6.63 10.70 -8.52
C THR A 108 -6.81 9.40 -7.73
N GLN A 109 -6.09 9.25 -6.61
CA GLN A 109 -6.17 8.07 -5.77
C GLN A 109 -5.95 8.43 -4.30
N ARG A 110 -6.62 7.68 -3.41
CA ARG A 110 -6.38 7.69 -1.97
C ARG A 110 -6.08 6.29 -1.47
N LYS A 111 -5.15 6.18 -0.53
CA LYS A 111 -4.94 4.99 0.28
C LYS A 111 -5.17 5.34 1.75
N TYR A 112 -5.82 4.45 2.48
CA TYR A 112 -6.13 4.65 3.89
C TYR A 112 -5.31 3.71 4.76
N LEU A 113 -4.64 4.28 5.74
CA LEU A 113 -3.82 3.55 6.70
C LEU A 113 -4.38 3.75 8.09
N MET A 114 -4.57 2.68 8.85
CA MET A 114 -4.74 2.80 10.29
C MET A 114 -3.37 2.75 10.92
N TYR A 115 -3.02 3.79 11.68
CA TYR A 115 -1.87 3.80 12.55
C TYR A 115 -2.31 3.56 13.99
N ALA A 116 -1.62 2.66 14.68
CA ALA A 116 -1.83 2.34 16.07
C ALA A 116 -0.53 2.49 16.87
N LYS A 117 -0.57 3.26 17.95
CA LYS A 117 0.46 3.25 18.99
C LYS A 117 -0.05 2.45 20.16
N THR A 118 0.71 1.45 20.62
CA THR A 118 0.34 0.65 21.77
C THR A 118 0.85 1.27 23.08
N LYS A 119 0.32 0.82 24.22
CA LYS A 119 0.76 1.26 25.55
C LYS A 119 2.20 0.87 25.84
N GLU A 120 2.66 -0.22 25.21
CA GLU A 120 4.04 -0.71 25.28
C GLU A 120 5.01 0.15 24.45
N GLY A 121 4.49 1.12 23.68
CA GLY A 121 5.28 2.03 22.85
C GLY A 121 5.57 1.49 21.45
N ASP A 122 4.95 0.37 21.06
CA ASP A 122 5.08 -0.15 19.71
C ASP A 122 4.19 0.63 18.72
N HIS A 123 4.64 0.68 17.46
CA HIS A 123 3.98 1.40 16.38
C HIS A 123 3.61 0.45 15.25
N TYR A 124 2.35 0.47 14.84
CA TYR A 124 1.83 -0.40 13.80
C TYR A 124 1.04 0.39 12.76
N ILE A 125 1.15 -0.03 11.51
CA ILE A 125 0.37 0.52 10.39
C ILE A 125 -0.31 -0.62 9.65
N LYS A 126 -1.56 -0.41 9.23
CA LYS A 126 -2.29 -1.36 8.38
C LYS A 126 -3.03 -0.61 7.27
N LEU A 127 -2.84 -1.08 6.05
CA LEU A 127 -3.67 -0.68 4.91
C LEU A 127 -5.08 -1.24 5.08
N PHE A 128 -6.09 -0.40 4.88
CA PHE A 128 -7.49 -0.80 5.00
C PHE A 128 -8.38 0.00 4.06
N GLU A 129 -9.60 -0.48 3.86
CA GLU A 129 -10.65 0.26 3.16
C GLU A 129 -11.44 1.09 4.16
N MET A 130 -11.50 2.41 3.93
CA MET A 130 -12.28 3.32 4.76
C MET A 130 -13.78 3.04 4.57
N ARG A 131 -14.50 2.95 5.70
CA ARG A 131 -15.94 2.67 5.75
C ARG A 131 -16.59 3.54 6.82
N PRO A 132 -17.91 3.80 6.75
CA PRO A 132 -18.61 4.60 7.75
C PRO A 132 -18.48 4.10 9.19
N ASP A 133 -18.22 2.80 9.40
CA ASP A 133 -18.03 2.23 10.74
C ASP A 133 -16.81 2.79 11.53
N PHE A 134 -15.88 3.43 10.80
CA PHE A 134 -14.72 4.12 11.34
C PHE A 134 -15.01 5.58 11.71
N ASP A 135 -16.09 6.16 11.21
CA ASP A 135 -16.53 7.50 11.61
C ASP A 135 -17.36 7.40 12.89
N LEU A 136 -17.12 8.29 13.84
CA LEU A 136 -17.79 8.31 15.13
C LEU A 136 -18.19 9.72 15.53
N ASP A 137 -19.39 9.89 16.08
CA ASP A 137 -19.80 11.19 16.63
C ASP A 137 -18.95 11.60 17.84
N SER A 138 -18.53 10.61 18.63
CA SER A 138 -17.62 10.78 19.77
C SER A 138 -16.77 9.53 19.96
N TYR A 139 -15.58 9.69 20.53
CA TYR A 139 -14.65 8.59 20.77
C TYR A 139 -14.38 8.43 22.27
N LYS A 140 -14.36 7.19 22.72
CA LYS A 140 -13.85 6.75 24.03
C LYS A 140 -12.78 5.71 23.84
N GLN A 141 -11.87 5.55 24.80
CA GLN A 141 -10.76 4.60 24.62
C GLN A 141 -11.21 3.15 24.36
N LYS A 142 -12.37 2.74 24.91
CA LYS A 142 -12.98 1.43 24.64
C LYS A 142 -13.34 1.21 23.17
N ASP A 143 -13.56 2.28 22.40
CA ASP A 143 -13.89 2.19 20.99
C ASP A 143 -12.69 1.77 20.14
N ALA A 144 -11.45 1.95 20.65
CA ALA A 144 -10.24 1.45 19.99
C ALA A 144 -10.31 -0.06 19.75
N GLU A 145 -10.79 -0.84 20.73
CA GLU A 145 -10.90 -2.30 20.59
C GLU A 145 -11.92 -2.68 19.51
N ARG A 146 -13.03 -1.96 19.42
CA ARG A 146 -14.04 -2.14 18.36
C ARG A 146 -13.43 -1.85 16.98
N LEU A 147 -12.72 -0.73 16.83
CA LEU A 147 -12.08 -0.36 15.58
C LEU A 147 -10.99 -1.36 15.16
N ILE A 148 -10.20 -1.86 16.10
CA ILE A 148 -9.21 -2.93 15.85
C ILE A 148 -9.89 -4.25 15.48
N ALA A 149 -11.02 -4.58 16.10
CA ALA A 149 -11.77 -5.79 15.75
C ALA A 149 -12.29 -5.74 14.30
N LEU A 150 -12.72 -4.57 13.82
CA LEU A 150 -13.13 -4.37 12.42
C LEU A 150 -11.97 -4.54 11.43
N LEU A 151 -10.76 -4.17 11.83
CA LEU A 151 -9.54 -4.30 11.02
C LEU A 151 -8.92 -5.69 11.09
N GLY A 152 -9.16 -6.42 12.18
CA GLY A 152 -8.43 -7.64 12.52
C GLY A 152 -6.99 -7.36 12.97
N LYS A 153 -6.42 -8.27 13.77
CA LYS A 153 -5.06 -8.14 14.31
C LYS A 153 -3.96 -8.70 13.39
N THR A 154 -4.30 -9.28 12.25
CA THR A 154 -3.31 -9.82 11.28
C THR A 154 -2.88 -8.77 10.26
N ASP A 155 -1.80 -9.02 9.54
CA ASP A 155 -1.37 -8.22 8.38
C ASP A 155 -1.12 -6.73 8.69
N TRP A 156 -0.63 -6.45 9.89
CA TRP A 156 -0.09 -5.14 10.25
C TRP A 156 1.38 -5.06 9.86
N TYR A 157 1.91 -3.86 9.77
CA TYR A 157 3.33 -3.59 9.61
C TYR A 157 3.81 -2.92 10.89
N LYS A 158 4.77 -3.54 11.58
CA LYS A 158 5.47 -2.89 12.69
C LYS A 158 6.49 -1.92 12.10
N VAL A 159 6.42 -0.67 12.52
CA VAL A 159 7.21 0.45 11.98
C VAL A 159 7.93 1.18 13.11
N GLU A 160 8.89 2.03 12.77
CA GLU A 160 9.42 3.02 13.70
C GLU A 160 8.40 4.15 13.95
N GLN A 161 8.64 4.96 14.98
CA GLN A 161 7.80 6.13 15.22
C GLN A 161 7.83 7.07 13.99
N PRO A 162 6.67 7.38 13.39
CA PRO A 162 6.62 8.27 12.24
C PRO A 162 6.91 9.73 12.62
N PRO A 163 7.41 10.56 11.68
CA PRO A 163 7.93 11.89 11.96
C PRO A 163 6.84 13.00 11.95
N TYR A 164 5.84 12.91 12.83
CA TYR A 164 4.82 13.97 12.98
C TYR A 164 4.36 14.17 14.43
#